data_AF-A0A4Q4D1K0-F1
#
_entry.id   AF-A0A4Q4D1K0-F1
#
_cell.length_a   1.000
_cell.length_b   1.000
_cell.length_c   1.000
_cell.angle_alpha   90.00
_cell.angle_beta   90.00
_cell.angle_gamma   90.00
#
_symmetry.space_group_name_H-M   'P 1'
#
loop_
_entity.id
_entity.type
_entity.pdbx_description
1 polymer ?
#
loop_
_entity_poly.entity_id
_entity_poly.type
_entity_poly.pdbx_seq_one_letter_code
_entity_poly.pdbx_strand_id
1 'polypeptide(L)'
;MTGAAPELVDRVRRRLAGSAAEPTARTVADALLAEPGVHSTGTVLAVVDVLRRETRGAGPLEDLLSEPGVTDVLVNGVHGVHVDRGSGLEPADVHLASDEEVRRLAQRLAAQAGRRLDDASPWVDARLPDG
;
A
#
# COMPACT_ATOMS: atom_id res chain seq x y z
N MET A 1 15.04 -7.65 12.52
CA MET A 1 14.15 -7.12 11.47
C MET A 1 12.72 -7.35 11.91
N THR A 2 12.11 -6.36 12.59
CA THR A 2 10.79 -6.49 13.22
C THR A 2 9.71 -6.09 12.22
N GLY A 3 9.46 -6.94 11.22
CA GLY A 3 8.24 -6.82 10.42
C GLY A 3 7.03 -7.16 11.30
N ALA A 4 5.94 -6.41 11.17
CA ALA A 4 4.69 -6.80 11.81
C ALA A 4 4.20 -8.13 11.21
N ALA A 5 3.71 -9.05 12.03
CA ALA A 5 3.16 -10.31 11.53
C ALA A 5 1.95 -10.03 10.62
N PRO A 6 1.85 -10.63 9.42
CA PRO A 6 0.77 -10.36 8.46
C PRO A 6 -0.63 -10.48 9.06
N GLU A 7 -0.85 -11.50 9.90
CA GLU A 7 -2.14 -11.70 10.57
C GLU A 7 -2.52 -10.56 11.53
N LEU A 8 -1.54 -9.95 12.18
CA LEU A 8 -1.76 -8.82 13.09
C LEU A 8 -2.20 -7.59 12.30
N VAL A 9 -1.54 -7.32 11.17
CA VAL A 9 -1.92 -6.25 10.25
C VAL A 9 -3.35 -6.43 9.77
N ASP A 10 -3.73 -7.63 9.34
CA ASP A 10 -5.09 -7.93 8.87
C ASP A 10 -6.15 -7.74 9.96
N ARG A 11 -5.87 -8.16 11.21
CA ARG A 11 -6.80 -7.94 12.34
C ARG A 11 -6.99 -6.45 12.64
N VAL A 12 -5.88 -5.70 12.74
CA VAL A 12 -5.93 -4.25 12.97
C VAL A 12 -6.66 -3.54 11.82
N ARG A 13 -6.40 -3.93 10.56
CA ARG A 13 -7.10 -3.39 9.39
C ARG A 13 -8.61 -3.58 9.48
N ARG A 14 -9.08 -4.81 9.74
CA ARG A 14 -10.51 -5.10 9.85
C ARG A 14 -11.18 -4.26 10.93
N ARG A 15 -10.49 -4.00 12.03
CA ARG A 15 -11.01 -3.17 13.13
C ARG A 15 -11.08 -1.69 12.75
N LEU A 16 -10.05 -1.15 12.10
CA LEU A 16 -10.02 0.25 11.66
C LEU A 16 -11.00 0.54 10.52
N ALA A 17 -11.27 -0.43 9.65
CA ALA A 17 -12.27 -0.30 8.59
C ALA A 17 -13.68 0.03 9.14
N GLY A 18 -13.98 -0.39 10.37
CA GLY A 18 -15.24 -0.06 11.05
C GLY A 18 -15.30 1.34 11.67
N SER A 19 -14.18 2.07 11.79
CA SER A 19 -14.11 3.37 12.49
C SER A 19 -13.85 4.57 11.57
N ALA A 20 -13.63 4.35 10.27
CA ALA A 20 -13.29 5.37 9.26
C ALA A 20 -12.09 6.27 9.64
N ALA A 21 -11.27 5.87 10.61
CA ALA A 21 -10.16 6.66 11.12
C ALA A 21 -8.91 6.47 10.24
N GLU A 22 -8.19 7.57 9.98
CA GLU A 22 -6.87 7.44 9.35
C GLU A 22 -5.93 6.58 10.23
N PRO A 23 -5.11 5.70 9.62
CA PRO A 23 -4.12 4.94 10.36
C PRO A 23 -3.01 5.88 10.85
N THR A 24 -3.07 6.20 12.13
CA THR A 24 -2.08 6.98 12.88
C THR A 24 -1.49 6.10 13.97
N ALA A 25 -0.33 6.50 14.52
CA ALA A 25 0.26 5.78 15.65
C ALA A 25 -0.72 5.59 16.81
N ARG A 26 -1.55 6.60 17.08
CA ARG A 26 -2.56 6.55 18.12
C ARG A 26 -3.69 5.56 17.79
N THR A 27 -4.31 5.70 16.61
CA THR A 27 -5.46 4.85 16.24
C THR A 27 -5.06 3.38 16.07
N VAL A 28 -3.85 3.12 15.59
CA VAL A 28 -3.28 1.77 15.51
C VAL A 28 -2.91 1.23 16.90
N ALA A 29 -2.34 2.05 17.79
CA ALA A 29 -2.07 1.63 19.17
C ALA A 29 -3.37 1.28 19.91
N ASP A 30 -4.41 2.09 19.78
CA ASP A 30 -5.73 1.84 20.38
C ASP A 30 -6.34 0.54 19.84
N ALA A 31 -6.18 0.26 18.54
CA ALA A 31 -6.62 -1.00 17.93
C ALA A 31 -5.79 -2.21 18.41
N LEU A 32 -4.48 -2.06 18.57
CA LEU A 32 -3.59 -3.11 19.07
C LEU A 32 -3.79 -3.41 20.55
N LEU A 33 -4.06 -2.40 21.38
CA LEU A 33 -4.37 -2.58 22.81
C LEU A 33 -5.68 -3.33 23.03
N ALA A 34 -6.58 -3.33 22.05
CA ALA A 34 -7.80 -4.12 22.07
C ALA A 34 -7.57 -5.59 21.64
N GLU A 35 -6.40 -5.92 21.08
CA GLU A 35 -6.02 -7.28 20.72
C GLU A 35 -5.23 -7.95 21.86
N PRO A 36 -5.39 -9.26 22.08
CA PRO A 36 -4.60 -9.98 23.09
C PRO A 36 -3.11 -10.01 22.72
N GLY A 37 -2.25 -9.45 23.56
CA GLY A 37 -0.79 -9.57 23.41
C GLY A 37 -0.01 -8.37 23.95
N VAL A 38 1.29 -8.55 24.14
CA VAL A 38 2.23 -7.45 24.37
C VAL A 38 2.86 -7.07 23.04
N HIS A 39 2.64 -5.83 22.62
CA HIS A 39 3.20 -5.28 21.40
C HIS A 39 4.23 -4.21 21.73
N SER A 40 5.36 -4.24 21.03
CA SER A 40 6.39 -3.21 21.20
C SER A 40 6.00 -1.93 20.46
N THR A 41 6.56 -0.79 20.86
CA THR A 41 6.45 0.47 20.09
C THR A 41 6.89 0.29 18.64
N GLY A 42 7.92 -0.53 18.39
CA GLY A 42 8.38 -0.85 17.04
C GLY A 42 7.32 -1.60 16.22
N THR A 43 6.55 -2.49 16.85
CA THR A 43 5.43 -3.19 16.20
C THR A 43 4.30 -2.22 15.84
N VAL A 44 3.95 -1.30 16.74
CA VAL A 44 2.94 -0.26 16.47
C VAL A 44 3.35 0.56 15.26
N LEU A 45 4.59 1.08 15.24
CA LEU A 45 5.10 1.90 14.13
C LEU A 45 5.12 1.12 12.81
N ALA A 46 5.56 -0.15 12.82
CA ALA A 46 5.54 -0.98 11.63
C ALA A 46 4.12 -1.21 11.08
N VAL A 47 3.14 -1.48 11.95
CA VAL A 47 1.73 -1.65 11.54
C VAL A 47 1.16 -0.32 11.01
N VAL A 48 1.49 0.82 11.63
CA VAL A 48 1.10 2.15 11.15
C VAL A 48 1.62 2.40 9.75
N ASP A 49 2.90 2.13 9.51
CA ASP A 49 3.52 2.37 8.20
C ASP A 49 2.88 1.50 7.12
N VAL A 50 2.63 0.22 7.40
CA VAL A 50 1.93 -0.67 6.47
C VAL A 50 0.53 -0.14 6.16
N LEU A 51 -0.26 0.18 7.20
CA LEU A 51 -1.63 0.67 6.99
C LEU A 51 -1.68 2.05 6.34
N ARG A 52 -0.70 2.92 6.57
CA ARG A 52 -0.57 4.20 5.90
C ARG A 52 -0.27 4.05 4.42
N ARG A 53 0.67 3.17 4.07
CA ARG A 53 0.97 2.82 2.66
C ARG A 53 -0.25 2.21 1.97
N GLU A 54 -1.11 1.52 2.71
CA GLU A 54 -2.36 1.00 2.18
C GLU A 54 -3.48 2.02 2.06
N THR A 55 -3.41 3.17 2.75
CA THR A 55 -4.50 4.17 2.77
C THR A 55 -4.17 5.44 2.02
N ARG A 56 -2.91 5.68 1.64
CA ARG A 56 -2.46 6.91 0.95
C ARG A 56 -1.78 6.59 -0.38
N GLY A 57 -2.10 7.42 -1.39
CA GLY A 57 -1.40 7.46 -2.69
C GLY A 57 -1.18 6.11 -3.36
N ALA A 58 -0.03 5.98 -4.02
CA ALA A 58 0.44 4.75 -4.65
C ALA A 58 1.15 3.79 -3.68
N GLY A 59 1.08 4.08 -2.37
CA GLY A 59 1.60 3.22 -1.31
C GLY A 59 3.11 2.99 -1.42
N PRO A 60 3.59 1.75 -1.59
CA PRO A 60 5.03 1.47 -1.70
C PRO A 60 5.67 2.04 -2.97
N LEU A 61 4.88 2.49 -3.97
CA LEU A 61 5.40 3.11 -5.18
C LEU A 61 5.62 4.62 -5.04
N GLU A 62 5.16 5.25 -3.95
CA GLU A 62 5.21 6.71 -3.79
C GLU A 62 6.64 7.26 -3.89
N ASP A 63 7.61 6.54 -3.31
CA ASP A 63 9.01 6.92 -3.33
C ASP A 63 9.58 6.89 -4.77
N LEU A 64 9.15 5.92 -5.59
CA LEU A 64 9.53 5.84 -7.00
C LEU A 64 8.88 6.94 -7.83
N LEU A 65 7.59 7.21 -7.61
CA LEU A 65 6.86 8.26 -8.32
C LEU A 65 7.38 9.67 -7.99
N SER A 66 7.93 9.85 -6.79
CA SER A 66 8.53 11.11 -6.36
C SER A 66 9.99 11.28 -6.81
N GLU A 67 10.61 10.23 -7.38
CA GLU A 67 12.01 10.24 -7.75
C GLU A 67 12.24 11.10 -9.02
N PRO A 68 13.14 12.10 -8.97
CA PRO A 68 13.44 12.91 -10.15
C PRO A 68 13.98 12.06 -11.31
N GLY A 69 13.33 12.17 -12.47
CA GLY A 69 13.74 11.49 -13.69
C GLY A 69 13.03 10.17 -13.96
N VAL A 70 12.24 9.64 -13.01
CA VAL A 70 11.33 8.52 -13.30
C VAL A 70 10.19 9.01 -14.19
N THR A 71 9.98 8.34 -15.32
CA THR A 71 8.89 8.63 -16.27
C THR A 71 7.76 7.62 -16.15
N ASP A 72 8.10 6.36 -15.88
CA ASP A 72 7.14 5.25 -15.85
C ASP A 72 7.44 4.31 -14.69
N VAL A 73 6.39 3.83 -14.02
CA VAL A 73 6.47 2.76 -13.01
C VAL A 73 5.55 1.63 -13.46
N LEU A 74 6.12 0.44 -13.69
CA LEU A 74 5.39 -0.73 -14.15
C LEU A 74 5.34 -1.77 -13.03
N VAL A 75 4.18 -2.38 -12.83
CA VAL A 75 3.99 -3.45 -11.84
C VAL A 75 3.43 -4.70 -12.52
N ASN A 76 4.29 -5.70 -12.70
CA ASN A 76 3.94 -6.99 -13.29
C ASN A 76 3.93 -8.11 -12.23
N GLY A 77 3.02 -7.99 -11.26
CA GLY A 77 2.89 -8.94 -10.14
C GLY A 77 3.92 -8.70 -9.02
N VAL A 78 4.02 -9.68 -8.12
CA VAL A 78 4.78 -9.64 -6.84
C VAL A 78 6.25 -9.21 -7.01
N HIS A 79 6.91 -9.68 -8.07
CA HIS A 79 8.33 -9.46 -8.32
C HIS A 79 8.61 -8.57 -9.53
N GLY A 80 7.58 -7.95 -10.11
CA GLY A 80 7.65 -7.31 -11.41
C GLY A 80 7.64 -5.79 -11.38
N VAL A 81 8.16 -5.14 -10.32
CA VAL A 81 8.23 -3.67 -10.29
C VAL A 81 9.45 -3.19 -11.08
N HIS A 82 9.19 -2.36 -12.09
CA HIS A 82 10.21 -1.75 -12.94
C HIS A 82 9.96 -0.26 -13.05
N VAL A 83 11.02 0.49 -13.34
CA VAL A 83 10.99 1.92 -13.58
C VAL A 83 11.64 2.23 -14.92
N ASP A 84 11.18 3.26 -15.61
CA ASP A 84 11.91 3.86 -16.73
C ASP A 84 12.34 5.27 -16.33
N ARG A 85 13.61 5.59 -16.62
CA ARG A 85 14.22 6.92 -16.39
C ARG A 85 14.64 7.61 -17.70
N GLY A 86 14.08 7.17 -18.83
CA GLY A 86 14.41 7.63 -20.18
C GLY A 86 15.48 6.81 -20.92
N SER A 87 15.98 5.74 -20.30
CA SER A 87 16.95 4.81 -20.89
C SER A 87 16.40 3.38 -21.06
N GLY A 88 15.10 3.18 -20.80
CA GLY A 88 14.44 1.88 -20.82
C GLY A 88 14.21 1.32 -19.42
N LEU A 89 13.46 0.21 -19.39
CA LEU A 89 13.01 -0.43 -18.14
C LEU A 89 14.17 -1.03 -17.34
N GLU A 90 14.23 -0.68 -16.06
CA GLU A 90 15.13 -1.26 -15.07
C GLU A 90 14.36 -1.75 -13.83
N PRO A 91 14.82 -2.84 -13.18
CA PRO A 91 14.16 -3.37 -11.99
C PRO A 91 14.26 -2.38 -10.83
N ALA A 92 13.16 -2.22 -10.08
CA ALA A 92 13.13 -1.42 -8.86
C ALA A 92 13.21 -2.30 -7.61
N ASP A 93 13.85 -1.81 -6.56
CA ASP A 93 13.92 -2.50 -5.25
C ASP A 93 12.63 -2.28 -4.44
N VAL A 94 11.50 -2.62 -5.04
CA VAL A 94 10.17 -2.58 -4.42
C VAL A 94 9.53 -3.93 -4.57
N HIS A 95 9.10 -4.49 -3.44
CA HIS A 95 8.45 -5.79 -3.37
C HIS A 95 7.04 -5.65 -2.83
N LEU A 96 6.09 -6.15 -3.60
CA LEU A 96 4.72 -6.39 -3.13
C LEU A 96 4.70 -7.81 -2.56
N ALA A 97 4.04 -8.03 -1.43
CA ALA A 97 4.10 -9.31 -0.71
C ALA A 97 3.24 -10.40 -1.35
N SER A 98 2.23 -10.04 -2.16
CA SER A 98 1.31 -10.99 -2.78
C SER A 98 0.54 -10.39 -3.97
N ASP A 99 -0.04 -11.25 -4.80
CA ASP A 99 -0.97 -10.83 -5.87
C ASP A 99 -2.18 -10.08 -5.32
N GLU A 100 -2.60 -10.39 -4.10
CA GLU A 100 -3.70 -9.68 -3.44
C GLU A 100 -3.30 -8.25 -3.09
N GLU A 101 -2.03 -8.02 -2.71
CA GLU A 101 -1.51 -6.67 -2.50
C GLU A 101 -1.41 -5.88 -3.81
N VAL A 102 -0.94 -6.52 -4.90
CA VAL A 102 -0.94 -5.92 -6.25
C VAL A 102 -2.35 -5.50 -6.64
N ARG A 103 -3.32 -6.40 -6.48
CA ARG A 103 -4.73 -6.14 -6.77
C ARG A 103 -5.28 -4.99 -5.93
N ARG A 104 -5.04 -5.00 -4.62
CA ARG A 104 -5.46 -3.90 -3.72
C ARG A 104 -4.86 -2.56 -4.13
N LEU A 105 -3.59 -2.54 -4.53
CA LEU A 105 -2.93 -1.33 -5.03
C LEU A 105 -3.62 -0.79 -6.28
N ALA A 106 -3.82 -1.61 -7.30
CA ALA A 106 -4.48 -1.20 -8.53
C ALA A 106 -5.92 -0.70 -8.29
N GLN A 107 -6.68 -1.40 -7.44
CA GLN A 107 -8.06 -1.01 -7.10
C GLN A 107 -8.14 0.34 -6.39
N ARG A 108 -7.19 0.63 -5.49
CA ARG A 108 -7.13 1.94 -4.83
C ARG A 108 -6.78 3.06 -5.80
N LEU A 109 -5.77 2.87 -6.65
CA LEU A 109 -5.39 3.86 -7.67
C LEU A 109 -6.59 4.18 -8.58
N ALA A 110 -7.31 3.14 -9.02
CA ALA A 110 -8.55 3.31 -9.78
C ALA A 110 -9.60 4.12 -8.99
N ALA A 111 -9.83 3.78 -7.72
CA ALA A 111 -10.80 4.47 -6.87
C ALA A 111 -10.43 5.94 -6.63
N GLN A 112 -9.15 6.25 -6.44
CA GLN A 112 -8.64 7.63 -6.31
C GLN A 112 -8.89 8.44 -7.59
N ALA A 113 -8.79 7.80 -8.75
CA ALA A 113 -9.13 8.40 -10.04
C ALA A 113 -10.66 8.40 -10.34
N GLY A 114 -11.51 8.02 -9.38
CA GLY A 114 -12.96 7.96 -9.56
C GLY A 114 -13.38 6.91 -10.59
N ARG A 115 -12.67 5.77 -10.63
CA ARG A 115 -12.93 4.65 -11.52
C ARG A 115 -13.10 3.36 -10.71
N ARG A 116 -13.65 2.34 -11.37
CA ARG A 116 -13.85 1.01 -10.80
C ARG A 116 -12.92 0.02 -11.48
N LEU A 117 -12.26 -0.80 -10.67
CA LEU A 117 -11.44 -1.93 -11.11
C LEU A 117 -11.81 -3.12 -10.22
N ASP A 118 -12.32 -4.19 -10.81
CA ASP A 118 -12.75 -5.41 -10.11
C ASP A 118 -12.88 -6.56 -11.11
N ASP A 119 -13.34 -7.73 -10.67
CA ASP A 119 -13.48 -8.90 -11.56
C ASP A 119 -14.54 -8.70 -12.67
N ALA A 120 -15.48 -7.76 -12.51
CA ALA A 120 -16.46 -7.39 -13.53
C ALA A 120 -15.97 -6.25 -14.45
N SER A 121 -14.94 -5.52 -14.04
CA SER A 121 -14.32 -4.41 -14.76
C SER A 121 -12.79 -4.54 -14.64
N PRO A 122 -12.15 -5.43 -15.44
CA PRO A 122 -10.77 -5.89 -15.20
C PRO A 122 -9.69 -4.95 -15.71
N TRP A 123 -10.06 -3.81 -16.31
CA TRP A 123 -9.13 -2.80 -16.79
C TRP A 123 -9.69 -1.40 -16.52
N VAL A 124 -8.78 -0.44 -16.40
CA VAL A 124 -9.11 0.97 -16.21
C VAL A 124 -8.01 1.82 -16.84
N ASP A 125 -8.41 2.93 -17.46
CA ASP A 125 -7.52 4.03 -17.80
C ASP A 125 -7.97 5.27 -17.02
N ALA A 126 -7.02 5.91 -16.33
CA ALA A 126 -7.31 6.92 -15.34
C ALA A 126 -6.10 7.85 -15.12
N ARG A 127 -6.42 9.08 -14.71
CA ARG A 127 -5.43 10.04 -14.23
C ARG A 127 -5.54 10.16 -12.72
N LEU A 128 -4.41 10.11 -12.02
CA LEU A 128 -4.38 10.27 -10.57
C LEU A 128 -4.54 11.76 -10.19
N PRO A 129 -4.90 12.08 -8.94
CA PRO A 129 -5.14 13.47 -8.53
C PRO A 129 -3.93 14.41 -8.69
N ASP A 130 -2.72 13.85 -8.71
CA ASP A 130 -1.43 14.54 -8.79
C ASP A 130 -0.91 14.76 -10.22
N GLY A 131 -1.37 14.00 -11.21
CA GLY A 131 -0.97 14.17 -12.61
C GLY A 131 -1.20 12.97 -13.50
#